data_AF-A0AAV3TBQ4-F1
#
_entry.id   AF-A0AAV3TBQ4-F1
#
_cell.length_a   1.000
_cell.length_b   1.000
_cell.length_c   1.000
_cell.angle_alpha   90.00
_cell.angle_beta   90.00
_cell.angle_gamma   90.00
#
_symmetry.space_group_name_H-M   'P 1'
#
loop_
_entity.id
_entity.type
_entity.pdbx_description
1 polymer ?
#
loop_
_entity_poly.entity_id
_entity_poly.type
_entity_poly.pdbx_seq_one_letter_code
_entity_poly.pdbx_strand_id
1 'polypeptide(L)'
;MTVDERAEELASDLGVDKEEVKEDLENLVEYSVPIDEAVQSLRRKYGDGGDGSGGTLSKDSIDEITTADGNVTVTARVLNVGKRSIRYQGSDQVIFEGVLADESGTIDYTAWQDFGLSPGDTITAGNAGVREWDGSPELNLGESTSVAFEEETLAVPYEIGGDADLVEIETGDRGVDVEVRVSEVERRTIDGRDGETEILSGVLADETAKLPFTDWDPHPEIEEDASVRIENTYVREYRGVPSINVSEFSTVEALADEVQVSESGTRLPIREAVEAGGVYDVETVGHVISIRDGSGLIQRCPDCGRVIQKGQCRTHGEVDGEDDLRVKAILDDGTGTVTVVLDDELTEQVYGGDLEDAREQAREAMDQTVVADAIRERVVGREYRVRGHLSVDEYGANLDASSFAEVEDDPADRAADLLSEVDA
;
A
#
# COMPACT_ATOMS: atom_id res chain seq x y z
N MET A 1 8.35 -34.81 26.84
CA MET A 1 8.47 -34.81 28.31
C MET A 1 7.13 -34.38 28.87
N THR A 2 6.68 -34.94 29.99
CA THR A 2 5.41 -34.54 30.62
C THR A 2 5.58 -33.20 31.35
N VAL A 3 4.47 -32.51 31.64
CA VAL A 3 4.45 -31.29 32.47
C VAL A 3 5.15 -31.53 33.81
N ASP A 4 4.96 -32.73 34.39
CA ASP A 4 5.61 -33.17 35.63
C ASP A 4 7.15 -33.24 35.53
N GLU A 5 7.68 -33.72 34.40
CA GLU A 5 9.13 -33.83 34.16
C GLU A 5 9.77 -32.45 33.97
N ARG A 6 9.10 -31.56 33.23
CA ARG A 6 9.56 -30.17 33.01
C ARG A 6 9.49 -29.34 34.29
N ALA A 7 8.45 -29.49 35.10
CA ALA A 7 8.33 -28.81 36.38
C ALA A 7 9.40 -29.27 37.38
N GLU A 8 9.74 -30.56 37.40
CA GLU A 8 10.81 -31.10 38.25
C GLU A 8 12.20 -30.58 37.86
N GLU A 9 12.50 -30.56 36.55
CA GLU A 9 13.74 -29.97 36.01
C GLU A 9 13.84 -28.49 36.39
N LEU A 10 12.76 -27.73 36.20
CA LEU A 10 12.73 -26.30 36.46
C LEU A 10 12.85 -25.94 37.94
N ALA A 11 12.11 -26.65 38.80
CA ALA A 11 12.18 -26.46 40.25
C ALA A 11 13.56 -26.79 40.81
N SER A 12 14.20 -27.84 40.28
CA SER A 12 15.57 -28.22 40.66
C SER A 12 16.60 -27.18 40.22
N ASP A 13 16.46 -26.62 39.02
CA ASP A 13 17.38 -25.61 38.47
C ASP A 13 17.31 -24.28 39.23
N LEU A 14 16.11 -23.86 39.63
CA LEU A 14 15.87 -22.55 40.27
C LEU A 14 15.83 -22.61 41.81
N GLY A 15 15.83 -23.82 42.39
CA GLY A 15 15.78 -24.02 43.85
C GLY A 15 14.45 -23.62 44.48
N VAL A 16 13.35 -23.76 43.73
CA VAL A 16 11.98 -23.40 44.14
C VAL A 16 11.12 -24.65 44.34
N ASP A 17 9.91 -24.48 44.89
CA ASP A 17 9.02 -25.60 45.17
C ASP A 17 8.45 -26.22 43.88
N LYS A 18 8.54 -27.56 43.78
CA LYS A 18 8.08 -28.30 42.59
C LYS A 18 6.56 -28.23 42.41
N GLU A 19 5.79 -28.29 43.50
CA GLU A 19 4.33 -28.31 43.43
C GLU A 19 3.82 -26.94 42.96
N GLU A 20 4.45 -25.85 43.44
CA GLU A 20 4.15 -24.48 43.00
C GLU A 20 4.50 -24.26 41.52
N VAL A 21 5.71 -24.66 41.08
CA VAL A 21 6.11 -24.56 39.66
C VAL A 21 5.21 -25.42 38.77
N LYS A 22 4.80 -26.60 39.24
CA LYS A 22 3.90 -27.47 38.50
C LYS A 22 2.53 -26.84 38.32
N GLU A 23 1.93 -26.32 39.39
CA GLU A 23 0.60 -25.68 39.33
C GLU A 23 0.62 -24.48 38.40
N ASP A 24 1.66 -23.65 38.44
CA ASP A 24 1.82 -22.54 37.52
C ASP A 24 2.04 -22.98 36.07
N LEU A 25 2.82 -24.06 35.85
CA LEU A 25 3.07 -24.60 34.51
C LEU A 25 1.80 -25.23 33.94
N GLU A 26 1.01 -25.92 34.77
CA GLU A 26 -0.31 -26.45 34.41
C GLU A 26 -1.29 -25.32 34.08
N ASN A 27 -1.33 -24.24 34.86
CA ASN A 27 -2.13 -23.06 34.57
C ASN A 27 -1.75 -22.43 33.22
N LEU A 28 -0.45 -22.20 32.97
CA LEU A 28 0.00 -21.60 31.70
C LEU A 28 -0.38 -22.47 30.50
N VAL A 29 -0.24 -23.79 30.62
CA VAL A 29 -0.66 -24.73 29.58
C VAL A 29 -2.19 -24.77 29.44
N GLU A 30 -2.94 -24.60 30.52
CA GLU A 30 -4.42 -24.48 30.47
C GLU A 30 -4.87 -23.23 29.70
N TYR A 31 -4.12 -22.12 29.79
CA TYR A 31 -4.29 -20.93 28.96
C TYR A 31 -3.62 -21.04 27.59
N SER A 32 -3.38 -22.26 27.10
CA SER A 32 -2.80 -22.56 25.78
C SER A 32 -1.40 -21.97 25.54
N VAL A 33 -0.64 -21.63 26.58
CA VAL A 33 0.76 -21.22 26.42
C VAL A 33 1.60 -22.46 26.10
N PRO A 34 2.41 -22.46 25.01
CA PRO A 34 3.29 -23.58 24.69
C PRO A 34 4.20 -23.96 25.85
N ILE A 35 4.37 -25.26 26.11
CA ILE A 35 5.10 -25.78 27.29
C ILE A 35 6.50 -25.16 27.45
N ASP A 36 7.24 -25.00 26.35
CA ASP A 36 8.58 -24.43 26.42
C ASP A 36 8.56 -22.93 26.79
N GLU A 37 7.54 -22.16 26.36
CA GLU A 37 7.34 -20.77 26.79
C GLU A 37 6.84 -20.69 28.23
N ALA A 38 5.95 -21.59 28.64
CA ALA A 38 5.50 -21.67 30.01
C ALA A 38 6.68 -21.92 30.97
N VAL A 39 7.62 -22.78 30.59
CA VAL A 39 8.89 -22.99 31.31
C VAL A 39 9.76 -21.72 31.33
N GLN A 40 9.88 -20.98 30.22
CA GLN A 40 10.64 -19.72 30.19
C GLN A 40 10.01 -18.60 31.02
N SER A 41 8.68 -18.47 30.98
CA SER A 41 7.92 -17.52 31.78
C SER A 41 8.14 -17.77 33.28
N LEU A 42 8.12 -19.04 33.69
CA LEU A 42 8.44 -19.43 35.07
C LEU A 42 9.92 -19.23 35.41
N ARG A 43 10.85 -19.44 34.48
CA ARG A 43 12.26 -19.04 34.68
C ARG A 43 12.42 -17.56 34.95
N ARG A 44 11.68 -16.69 34.26
CA ARG A 44 11.69 -15.25 34.52
C ARG A 44 11.07 -14.93 35.89
N LYS A 45 9.92 -15.53 36.21
CA LYS A 45 9.20 -15.34 37.48
C LYS A 45 10.03 -15.76 38.70
N TYR A 46 10.73 -16.89 38.61
CA TYR A 46 11.45 -17.49 39.75
C TYR A 46 12.97 -17.26 39.73
N GLY A 47 13.55 -16.87 38.59
CA GLY A 47 15.00 -16.81 38.38
C GLY A 47 15.67 -15.47 38.65
N ASP A 48 14.93 -14.34 38.65
CA ASP A 48 15.50 -13.02 38.95
C ASP A 48 14.63 -12.31 39.99
N GLY A 49 15.20 -12.01 41.16
CA GLY A 49 14.49 -11.42 42.31
C GLY A 49 14.11 -9.96 42.14
N GLY A 50 13.51 -9.60 41.01
CA GLY A 50 13.10 -8.25 40.63
C GLY A 50 11.61 -8.15 40.34
N ASP A 51 10.96 -7.25 41.06
CA ASP A 51 9.60 -6.74 40.82
C ASP A 51 9.52 -6.15 39.40
N GLY A 52 9.13 -6.98 38.44
CA GLY A 52 9.04 -6.63 37.02
C GLY A 52 7.84 -7.32 36.40
N SER A 53 6.71 -6.63 36.38
CA SER A 53 5.49 -6.99 35.65
C SER A 53 5.72 -6.94 34.13
N GLY A 54 6.54 -7.86 33.61
CA GLY A 54 6.81 -8.07 32.18
C GLY A 54 6.54 -9.53 31.81
N GLY A 55 5.42 -10.08 32.28
CA GLY A 55 4.94 -11.38 31.82
C GLY A 55 4.42 -11.28 30.39
N THR A 56 4.68 -12.31 29.58
CA THR A 56 4.02 -12.50 28.29
C THR A 56 2.50 -12.45 28.54
N LEU A 57 1.81 -11.52 27.91
CA LEU A 57 0.36 -11.42 28.04
C LEU A 57 -0.26 -12.49 27.14
N SER A 58 -0.98 -13.44 27.71
CA SER A 58 -1.90 -14.25 26.91
C SER A 58 -3.02 -13.33 26.45
N LYS A 59 -3.28 -13.29 25.15
CA LYS A 59 -4.40 -12.55 24.56
C LYS A 59 -5.37 -13.58 24.03
N ASP A 60 -6.63 -13.44 24.42
CA ASP A 60 -7.67 -14.40 24.05
C ASP A 60 -8.14 -14.17 22.61
N SER A 61 -7.98 -12.94 22.11
CA SER A 61 -8.27 -12.59 20.72
C SER A 61 -7.29 -11.56 20.15
N ILE A 62 -7.20 -11.52 18.82
CA ILE A 62 -6.33 -10.62 18.06
C ILE A 62 -6.72 -9.15 18.26
N ASP A 63 -8.01 -8.83 18.34
CA ASP A 63 -8.51 -7.47 18.53
C ASP A 63 -8.10 -6.82 19.88
N GLU A 64 -7.65 -7.62 20.85
CA GLU A 64 -7.12 -7.13 22.12
C GLU A 64 -5.64 -6.71 22.05
N ILE A 65 -4.95 -7.01 20.96
CA ILE A 65 -3.54 -6.67 20.76
C ILE A 65 -3.44 -5.20 20.34
N THR A 66 -2.63 -4.43 21.07
CA THR A 66 -2.45 -2.99 20.88
C THR A 66 -0.97 -2.62 20.79
N THR A 67 -0.66 -1.44 20.28
CA THR A 67 0.72 -0.95 20.18
C THR A 67 1.40 -0.73 21.54
N ALA A 68 0.64 -0.74 22.63
CA ALA A 68 1.15 -0.64 23.99
C ALA A 68 1.59 -2.00 24.58
N ASP A 69 1.22 -3.12 23.95
CA ASP A 69 1.61 -4.45 24.39
C ASP A 69 3.09 -4.71 24.10
N GLY A 70 3.73 -5.53 24.95
CA GLY A 70 5.13 -5.92 24.80
C GLY A 70 5.26 -7.24 24.03
N ASN A 71 5.12 -8.36 24.75
CA ASN A 71 5.12 -9.69 24.16
C ASN A 71 3.79 -10.37 24.47
N VAL A 72 3.22 -11.03 23.47
CA VAL A 72 1.92 -11.71 23.56
C VAL A 72 2.02 -13.19 23.21
N THR A 73 1.05 -13.96 23.69
CA THR A 73 0.74 -15.31 23.17
C THR A 73 -0.65 -15.27 22.57
N VAL A 74 -0.79 -15.72 21.33
CA VAL A 74 -2.06 -15.71 20.58
C VAL A 74 -2.16 -16.95 19.70
N THR A 75 -3.38 -17.49 19.59
CA THR A 75 -3.72 -18.56 18.65
C THR A 75 -4.43 -17.97 17.46
N ALA A 76 -3.95 -18.24 16.25
CA ALA A 76 -4.48 -17.65 15.04
C ALA A 76 -4.31 -18.59 13.83
N ARG A 77 -5.10 -18.34 12.80
CA ARG A 77 -4.97 -18.96 11.49
C ARG A 77 -4.10 -18.13 10.57
N VAL A 78 -3.15 -18.76 9.90
CA VAL A 78 -2.31 -18.13 8.87
C VAL A 78 -3.15 -17.90 7.62
N LEU A 79 -3.34 -16.66 7.20
CA LEU A 79 -4.05 -16.34 5.97
C LEU A 79 -3.13 -16.48 4.75
N ASN A 80 -1.96 -15.84 4.80
CA ASN A 80 -0.95 -15.89 3.74
C ASN A 80 0.48 -15.89 4.29
N VAL A 81 1.46 -16.20 3.43
CA VAL A 81 2.88 -16.20 3.79
C VAL A 81 3.70 -15.66 2.62
N GLY A 82 4.05 -14.38 2.70
CA GLY A 82 5.02 -13.72 1.84
C GLY A 82 6.46 -13.95 2.30
N LYS A 83 7.39 -13.81 1.35
CA LYS A 83 8.83 -13.95 1.56
C LYS A 83 9.56 -12.86 0.79
N ARG A 84 10.43 -12.12 1.47
CA ARG A 84 11.28 -11.11 0.82
C ARG A 84 12.62 -10.91 1.52
N SER A 85 13.55 -10.29 0.79
CA SER A 85 14.80 -9.79 1.34
C SER A 85 14.62 -8.35 1.82
N ILE A 86 15.08 -8.08 3.05
CA ILE A 86 15.19 -6.73 3.59
C ILE A 86 16.64 -6.45 3.96
N ARG A 87 17.05 -5.19 3.81
CA ARG A 87 18.38 -4.77 4.26
C ARG A 87 18.33 -4.26 5.69
N TYR A 88 18.90 -5.04 6.59
CA TYR A 88 18.96 -4.72 8.01
C TYR A 88 20.42 -4.62 8.47
N GLN A 89 20.77 -3.49 9.11
CA GLN A 89 22.13 -3.20 9.60
C GLN A 89 23.25 -3.37 8.54
N GLY A 90 22.91 -3.19 7.25
CA GLY A 90 23.87 -3.25 6.14
C GLY A 90 24.03 -4.64 5.50
N SER A 91 23.40 -5.68 6.05
CA SER A 91 23.28 -7.02 5.45
C SER A 91 21.87 -7.31 4.97
N ASP A 92 21.77 -8.13 3.94
CA ASP A 92 20.49 -8.63 3.46
C ASP A 92 20.03 -9.79 4.35
N GLN A 93 18.79 -9.72 4.80
CA GLN A 93 18.16 -10.72 5.64
C GLN A 93 16.83 -11.12 4.99
N VAL A 94 16.65 -12.43 4.82
CA VAL A 94 15.38 -12.98 4.34
C VAL A 94 14.41 -13.02 5.52
N ILE A 95 13.23 -12.47 5.30
CA ILE A 95 12.12 -12.51 6.25
C ILE A 95 10.90 -13.16 5.61
N PHE A 96 9.98 -13.59 6.46
CA PHE A 96 8.65 -14.01 6.08
C PHE A 96 7.65 -13.03 6.71
N GLU A 97 6.55 -12.78 6.05
CA GLU A 97 5.56 -11.81 6.49
C GLU A 97 4.20 -12.18 5.94
N GLY A 98 3.13 -11.71 6.54
CA GLY A 98 1.77 -12.04 6.12
C GLY A 98 0.77 -11.66 7.18
N VAL A 99 -0.41 -12.27 7.11
CA VAL A 99 -1.54 -11.95 7.98
C VAL A 99 -1.94 -13.19 8.78
N LEU A 100 -2.15 -13.00 10.09
CA LEU A 100 -2.81 -13.96 10.97
C LEU A 100 -4.22 -13.48 11.28
N ALA A 101 -5.15 -14.42 11.51
CA ALA A 101 -6.53 -14.09 11.82
C ALA A 101 -7.18 -15.02 12.84
N ASP A 102 -8.18 -14.52 13.54
CA ASP A 102 -9.11 -15.29 14.36
C ASP A 102 -10.55 -14.81 14.08
N GLU A 103 -11.50 -15.09 14.97
CA GLU A 103 -12.88 -14.60 14.79
C GLU A 103 -13.05 -13.10 15.09
N SER A 104 -12.11 -12.50 15.80
CA SER A 104 -12.14 -11.10 16.25
C SER A 104 -11.55 -10.13 15.24
N GLY A 105 -10.54 -10.57 14.47
CA GLY A 105 -9.85 -9.70 13.52
C GLY A 105 -8.65 -10.35 12.83
N THR A 106 -7.88 -9.48 12.17
CA THR A 106 -6.62 -9.81 11.52
C THR A 106 -5.46 -9.02 12.15
N ILE A 107 -4.24 -9.55 12.05
CA ILE A 107 -3.02 -8.85 12.45
C ILE A 107 -1.87 -9.24 11.54
N ASP A 108 -1.11 -8.23 11.10
CA ASP A 108 0.11 -8.44 10.36
C ASP A 108 1.16 -9.13 11.22
N TYR A 109 2.03 -9.90 10.58
CA TYR A 109 3.23 -10.41 11.23
C TYR A 109 4.46 -10.26 10.35
N THR A 110 5.61 -10.15 11.01
CA THR A 110 6.94 -10.33 10.42
C THR A 110 7.68 -11.41 11.20
N ALA A 111 8.17 -12.43 10.50
CA ALA A 111 9.03 -13.47 11.02
C ALA A 111 10.48 -13.31 10.52
N TRP A 112 11.42 -13.23 11.45
CA TRP A 112 12.86 -13.04 11.17
C TRP A 112 13.60 -14.34 10.83
N GLN A 113 12.90 -15.47 10.88
CA GLN A 113 13.37 -16.80 10.54
C GLN A 113 12.21 -17.61 9.95
N ASP A 114 12.55 -18.72 9.29
CA ASP A 114 11.56 -19.64 8.77
C ASP A 114 10.97 -20.49 9.91
N PHE A 115 9.68 -20.32 10.19
CA PHE A 115 8.91 -21.14 11.14
C PHE A 115 8.16 -22.29 10.45
N GLY A 116 8.26 -22.42 9.12
CA GLY A 116 7.55 -23.42 8.34
C GLY A 116 6.04 -23.16 8.24
N LEU A 117 5.62 -21.90 8.31
CA LEU A 117 4.21 -21.51 8.18
C LEU A 117 3.72 -21.73 6.75
N SER A 118 2.50 -22.19 6.61
CA SER A 118 1.78 -22.29 5.33
C SER A 118 0.38 -21.65 5.46
N PRO A 119 -0.16 -21.07 4.37
CA PRO A 119 -1.54 -20.62 4.35
C PRO A 119 -2.50 -21.71 4.82
N GLY A 120 -3.37 -21.36 5.77
CA GLY A 120 -4.38 -22.24 6.34
C GLY A 120 -3.98 -22.95 7.63
N ASP A 121 -2.70 -22.93 8.01
CA ASP A 121 -2.24 -23.47 9.29
C ASP A 121 -2.90 -22.74 10.46
N THR A 122 -3.25 -23.48 11.52
CA THR A 122 -3.61 -22.88 12.81
C THR A 122 -2.41 -23.00 13.75
N ILE A 123 -1.95 -21.87 14.26
CA ILE A 123 -0.75 -21.80 15.10
C ILE A 123 -1.03 -21.08 16.41
N THR A 124 -0.32 -21.49 17.46
CA THR A 124 -0.14 -20.71 18.67
C THR A 124 1.24 -20.07 18.64
N ALA A 125 1.28 -18.74 18.51
CA ALA A 125 2.49 -17.93 18.54
C ALA A 125 2.75 -17.44 19.97
N GLY A 126 3.57 -18.15 20.72
CA GLY A 126 3.96 -17.80 22.09
C GLY A 126 5.15 -16.84 22.13
N ASN A 127 5.05 -15.80 22.97
CA ASN A 127 6.07 -14.77 23.14
C ASN A 127 6.42 -14.03 21.83
N ALA A 128 5.41 -13.78 21.01
CA ALA A 128 5.51 -12.90 19.85
C ALA A 128 5.63 -11.45 20.34
N GLY A 129 6.63 -10.72 19.85
CA GLY A 129 6.76 -9.29 20.17
C GLY A 129 5.67 -8.49 19.46
N VAL A 130 5.15 -7.44 20.07
CA VAL A 130 4.25 -6.49 19.42
C VAL A 130 5.05 -5.22 19.09
N ARG A 131 4.92 -4.73 17.86
CA ARG A 131 5.51 -3.46 17.42
C ARG A 131 4.47 -2.60 16.74
N GLU A 132 4.66 -1.29 16.77
CA GLU A 132 3.85 -0.36 15.97
C GLU A 132 4.41 -0.29 14.54
N TRP A 133 3.53 -0.46 13.56
CA TRP A 133 3.80 -0.25 12.14
C TRP A 133 2.65 0.55 11.53
N ASP A 134 2.98 1.70 10.95
CA ASP A 134 2.01 2.62 10.36
C ASP A 134 0.80 2.95 11.27
N GLY A 135 1.05 3.04 12.58
CA GLY A 135 0.03 3.31 13.59
C GLY A 135 -0.77 2.10 14.08
N SER A 136 -0.56 0.92 13.49
CA SER A 136 -1.23 -0.34 13.84
C SER A 136 -0.28 -1.32 14.56
N PRO A 137 -0.79 -2.22 15.42
CA PRO A 137 0.01 -3.27 16.02
C PRO A 137 0.36 -4.35 14.99
N GLU A 138 1.60 -4.82 15.04
CA GLU A 138 2.11 -5.91 14.19
C GLU A 138 2.89 -6.91 15.05
N LEU A 139 2.71 -8.20 14.78
CA LEU A 139 3.43 -9.27 15.46
C LEU A 139 4.84 -9.45 14.90
N ASN A 140 5.79 -9.67 15.79
CA ASN A 140 7.18 -9.89 15.48
C ASN A 140 7.63 -11.25 16.02
N LEU A 141 7.81 -12.19 15.11
CA LEU A 141 8.21 -13.57 15.39
C LEU A 141 9.73 -13.67 15.24
N GLY A 142 10.44 -13.79 16.37
CA GLY A 142 11.90 -13.82 16.42
C GLY A 142 12.43 -15.08 17.10
N GLU A 143 13.73 -15.11 17.42
CA GLU A 143 14.38 -16.26 18.05
C GLU A 143 13.74 -16.69 19.39
N SER A 144 13.12 -15.74 20.10
CA SER A 144 12.43 -15.99 21.37
C SER A 144 10.98 -16.41 21.22
N THR A 145 10.44 -16.45 20.00
CA THR A 145 9.06 -16.83 19.73
C THR A 145 8.96 -18.34 19.58
N SER A 146 8.00 -18.93 20.28
CA SER A 146 7.61 -20.33 20.10
C SER A 146 6.40 -20.42 19.18
N VAL A 147 6.43 -21.33 18.20
CA VAL A 147 5.29 -21.60 17.32
C VAL A 147 4.88 -23.05 17.51
N ALA A 148 3.64 -23.27 17.94
CA ALA A 148 3.02 -24.59 17.99
C ALA A 148 1.96 -24.69 16.89
N PHE A 149 1.95 -25.80 16.15
CA PHE A 149 0.91 -26.08 15.15
C PHE A 149 -0.23 -26.86 15.82
N GLU A 150 -1.44 -26.35 15.68
CA GLU A 150 -2.64 -26.95 16.28
C GLU A 150 -3.26 -27.95 15.32
N GLU A 151 -3.70 -29.10 15.85
CA GLU A 151 -4.42 -30.11 15.05
C GLU A 151 -5.84 -29.66 14.71
N GLU A 152 -6.46 -28.87 15.60
CA GLU A 152 -7.78 -28.32 15.38
C GLU A 152 -7.68 -27.01 14.58
N THR A 153 -8.40 -26.98 13.46
CA THR A 153 -8.42 -25.81 12.58
C THR A 153 -9.31 -24.71 13.17
N LEU A 154 -8.74 -23.53 13.39
CA LEU A 154 -9.49 -22.34 13.76
C LEU A 154 -10.34 -21.87 12.57
N ALA A 155 -11.65 -21.75 12.78
CA ALA A 155 -12.55 -21.20 11.77
C ALA A 155 -12.45 -19.67 11.78
N VAL A 156 -12.22 -19.07 10.61
CA VAL A 156 -12.10 -17.63 10.45
C VAL A 156 -12.99 -17.17 9.29
N PRO A 157 -13.52 -15.94 9.32
CA PRO A 157 -14.38 -15.41 8.26
C PRO A 157 -13.60 -14.85 7.05
N TYR A 158 -12.30 -15.11 6.95
CA TYR A 158 -11.39 -14.59 5.93
C TYR A 158 -10.96 -15.66 4.94
N GLU A 159 -10.60 -15.25 3.73
CA GLU A 159 -10.05 -16.14 2.72
C GLU A 159 -8.61 -16.55 3.07
N ILE A 160 -8.24 -17.76 2.66
CA ILE A 160 -6.91 -18.34 2.89
C ILE A 160 -6.18 -18.36 1.56
N GLY A 161 -4.99 -17.78 1.52
CA GLY A 161 -4.21 -17.58 0.30
C GLY A 161 -3.80 -16.12 0.13
N GLY A 162 -2.95 -15.87 -0.85
CA GLY A 162 -2.55 -14.52 -1.24
C GLY A 162 -3.39 -13.93 -2.36
N ASP A 163 -4.31 -14.69 -2.96
CA ASP A 163 -5.08 -14.24 -4.14
C ASP A 163 -5.87 -12.96 -3.83
N ALA A 164 -5.67 -11.93 -4.65
CA ALA A 164 -6.41 -10.67 -4.57
C ALA A 164 -6.62 -10.07 -5.96
N ASP A 165 -7.76 -9.39 -6.13
CA ASP A 165 -7.99 -8.53 -7.29
C ASP A 165 -7.21 -7.20 -7.13
N LEU A 166 -6.82 -6.56 -8.22
CA LEU A 166 -6.00 -5.34 -8.18
C LEU A 166 -6.69 -4.18 -7.44
N VAL A 167 -8.03 -4.14 -7.40
CA VAL A 167 -8.79 -3.11 -6.69
C VAL A 167 -8.69 -3.25 -5.16
N GLU A 168 -8.37 -4.44 -4.66
CA GLU A 168 -8.27 -4.74 -3.24
C GLU A 168 -6.87 -4.49 -2.67
N ILE A 169 -5.89 -4.22 -3.56
CA ILE A 169 -4.49 -4.06 -3.19
C ILE A 169 -4.24 -2.69 -2.57
N GLU A 170 -3.71 -2.72 -1.35
CA GLU A 170 -3.34 -1.54 -0.57
C GLU A 170 -1.83 -1.43 -0.35
N THR A 171 -1.36 -0.21 -0.09
CA THR A 171 0.06 0.00 0.24
C THR A 171 0.39 -0.71 1.55
N GLY A 172 1.38 -1.60 1.51
CA GLY A 172 1.83 -2.34 2.69
C GLY A 172 1.47 -3.81 2.65
N ASP A 173 0.60 -4.22 1.74
CA ASP A 173 0.24 -5.62 1.51
C ASP A 173 1.45 -6.47 1.11
N ARG A 174 1.47 -7.73 1.57
CA ARG A 174 2.61 -8.63 1.42
C ARG A 174 2.12 -10.05 1.19
N GLY A 175 2.88 -10.81 0.38
CA GLY A 175 2.51 -12.19 0.05
C GLY A 175 1.21 -12.25 -0.72
N VAL A 176 0.98 -11.25 -1.59
CA VAL A 176 -0.20 -11.16 -2.45
C VAL A 176 0.11 -11.85 -3.77
N ASP A 177 -0.86 -12.59 -4.26
CA ASP A 177 -0.85 -13.32 -5.51
C ASP A 177 -1.89 -12.68 -6.44
N VAL A 178 -1.50 -12.42 -7.69
CA VAL A 178 -2.37 -11.73 -8.66
C VAL A 178 -2.39 -12.45 -10.01
N GLU A 179 -3.56 -12.46 -10.65
CA GLU A 179 -3.72 -12.90 -12.05
C GLU A 179 -4.04 -11.68 -12.90
N VAL A 180 -3.10 -11.30 -13.77
CA VAL A 180 -3.11 -10.00 -14.43
C VAL A 180 -2.67 -10.10 -15.87
N ARG A 181 -3.08 -9.12 -16.67
CA ARG A 181 -2.48 -8.82 -17.96
C ARG A 181 -1.46 -7.69 -17.84
N VAL A 182 -0.29 -7.89 -18.43
CA VAL A 182 0.74 -6.86 -18.56
C VAL A 182 0.30 -5.87 -19.66
N SER A 183 -0.18 -4.69 -19.25
CA SER A 183 -0.65 -3.65 -20.17
C SER A 183 0.51 -2.86 -20.77
N GLU A 184 1.54 -2.60 -19.96
CA GLU A 184 2.73 -1.86 -20.36
C GLU A 184 3.93 -2.50 -19.68
N VAL A 185 5.07 -2.61 -20.37
CA VAL A 185 6.33 -3.03 -19.76
C VAL A 185 7.52 -2.37 -20.46
N GLU A 186 8.41 -1.79 -19.66
CA GLU A 186 9.69 -1.26 -20.10
C GLU A 186 10.82 -1.89 -19.29
N ARG A 187 11.90 -2.28 -19.99
CA ARG A 187 13.15 -2.70 -19.36
C ARG A 187 14.03 -1.47 -19.16
N ARG A 188 14.51 -1.27 -17.93
CA ARG A 188 15.38 -0.13 -17.59
C ARG A 188 16.55 -0.59 -16.73
N THR A 189 17.65 0.15 -16.81
CA THR A 189 18.75 0.05 -15.87
C THR A 189 18.70 1.27 -14.96
N ILE A 190 18.65 1.03 -13.66
CA ILE A 190 18.63 2.08 -12.64
C ILE A 190 19.90 2.02 -11.80
N ASP A 191 20.44 3.20 -11.45
CA ASP A 191 21.55 3.31 -10.51
C ASP A 191 21.03 3.21 -9.08
N GLY A 192 21.18 2.03 -8.50
CA GLY A 192 20.86 1.77 -7.10
C GLY A 192 22.05 1.97 -6.17
N ARG A 193 21.79 1.79 -4.87
CA ARG A 193 22.83 1.87 -3.83
C ARG A 193 23.94 0.82 -4.02
N ASP A 194 23.61 -0.33 -4.59
CA ASP A 194 24.52 -1.45 -4.83
C ASP A 194 25.06 -1.47 -6.28
N GLY A 195 24.82 -0.40 -7.04
CA GLY A 195 25.22 -0.24 -8.44
C GLY A 195 24.04 -0.29 -9.40
N GLU A 196 24.36 -0.44 -10.68
CA GLU A 196 23.36 -0.60 -11.74
C GLU A 196 22.55 -1.87 -11.53
N THR A 197 21.22 -1.75 -11.56
CA THR A 197 20.26 -2.86 -11.46
C THR A 197 19.34 -2.81 -12.67
N GLU A 198 19.16 -3.94 -13.36
CA GLU A 198 18.16 -4.06 -14.41
C GLU A 198 16.81 -4.39 -13.78
N ILE A 199 15.77 -3.67 -14.20
CA ILE A 199 14.39 -3.86 -13.72
C ILE A 199 13.43 -3.89 -14.91
N LEU A 200 12.27 -4.51 -14.70
CA LEU A 200 11.08 -4.21 -15.51
C LEU A 200 10.18 -3.25 -14.73
N SER A 201 9.55 -2.32 -15.41
CA SER A 201 8.51 -1.49 -14.83
C SER A 201 7.40 -1.25 -15.83
N GLY A 202 6.18 -1.05 -15.37
CA GLY A 202 5.05 -0.84 -16.26
C GLY A 202 3.73 -0.90 -15.51
N VAL A 203 2.69 -1.44 -16.18
CA VAL A 203 1.32 -1.48 -15.67
C VAL A 203 0.76 -2.89 -15.78
N LEU A 204 0.23 -3.40 -14.67
CA LEU A 204 -0.57 -4.61 -14.59
C LEU A 204 -2.05 -4.21 -14.56
N ALA A 205 -2.90 -5.02 -15.17
CA ALA A 205 -4.33 -4.76 -15.22
C ALA A 205 -5.14 -6.06 -15.14
N ASP A 206 -6.32 -5.98 -14.54
CA ASP A 206 -7.33 -7.03 -14.49
C ASP A 206 -8.73 -6.42 -14.76
N GLU A 207 -9.79 -7.16 -14.45
CA GLU A 207 -11.16 -6.67 -14.61
C GLU A 207 -11.51 -5.53 -13.65
N THR A 208 -10.74 -5.34 -12.58
CA THR A 208 -11.09 -4.51 -11.42
C THR A 208 -10.34 -3.18 -11.41
N ALA A 209 -9.04 -3.18 -11.74
CA ALA A 209 -8.18 -2.01 -11.69
C ALA A 209 -6.93 -2.14 -12.56
N LYS A 210 -6.10 -1.09 -12.53
CA LYS A 210 -4.73 -1.11 -13.04
C LYS A 210 -3.80 -0.66 -11.94
N LEU A 211 -2.63 -1.27 -11.84
CA LEU A 211 -1.60 -0.86 -10.89
C LEU A 211 -0.22 -0.81 -11.56
N PRO A 212 0.62 0.17 -11.18
CA PRO A 212 1.99 0.20 -11.62
C PRO A 212 2.75 -0.94 -10.95
N PHE A 213 3.71 -1.54 -11.67
CA PHE A 213 4.57 -2.55 -11.10
C PHE A 213 6.06 -2.26 -11.31
N THR A 214 6.88 -2.86 -10.46
CA THR A 214 8.33 -2.97 -10.65
C THR A 214 8.77 -4.41 -10.38
N ASP A 215 9.40 -5.02 -11.36
CA ASP A 215 10.11 -6.29 -11.19
C ASP A 215 11.59 -6.03 -10.98
N TRP A 216 12.06 -6.37 -9.79
CA TRP A 216 13.44 -6.19 -9.35
C TRP A 216 14.37 -7.31 -9.81
N ASP A 217 13.82 -8.43 -10.29
CA ASP A 217 14.56 -9.56 -10.87
C ASP A 217 13.88 -9.97 -12.19
N PRO A 218 14.14 -9.27 -13.30
CA PRO A 218 13.37 -9.36 -14.55
C PRO A 218 12.97 -10.78 -14.98
N HIS A 219 11.68 -11.09 -14.84
CA HIS A 219 11.06 -12.35 -15.25
C HIS A 219 10.69 -12.31 -16.74
N PRO A 220 11.12 -13.29 -17.56
CA PRO A 220 10.84 -13.32 -18.99
C PRO A 220 9.37 -13.54 -19.33
N GLU A 221 8.55 -14.00 -18.40
CA GLU A 221 7.11 -14.17 -18.57
C GLU A 221 6.36 -12.82 -18.58
N ILE A 222 6.95 -11.76 -18.02
CA ILE A 222 6.38 -10.41 -18.00
C ILE A 222 6.72 -9.71 -19.33
N GLU A 223 5.87 -9.94 -20.33
CA GLU A 223 5.92 -9.28 -21.64
C GLU A 223 4.61 -8.53 -21.92
N GLU A 224 4.65 -7.49 -22.76
CA GLU A 224 3.46 -6.73 -23.16
C GLU A 224 2.37 -7.68 -23.71
N ASP A 225 1.13 -7.46 -23.28
CA ASP A 225 -0.05 -8.28 -23.55
C ASP A 225 -0.08 -9.70 -22.94
N ALA A 226 0.95 -10.13 -22.21
CA ALA A 226 0.96 -11.43 -21.55
C ALA A 226 -0.03 -11.47 -20.37
N SER A 227 -0.77 -12.57 -20.23
CA SER A 227 -1.52 -12.89 -19.01
C SER A 227 -0.65 -13.77 -18.12
N VAL A 228 -0.46 -13.36 -16.88
CA VAL A 228 0.46 -13.99 -15.93
C VAL A 228 -0.18 -14.11 -14.54
N ARG A 229 0.15 -15.19 -13.84
CA ARG A 229 -0.03 -15.32 -12.40
C ARG A 229 1.30 -14.95 -11.74
N ILE A 230 1.27 -14.00 -10.82
CA ILE A 230 2.43 -13.56 -10.06
C ILE A 230 2.16 -13.86 -8.60
N GLU A 231 2.92 -14.79 -8.03
CA GLU A 231 2.81 -15.18 -6.62
C GLU A 231 3.90 -14.53 -5.77
N ASN A 232 3.59 -14.29 -4.50
CA ASN A 232 4.48 -13.68 -3.52
C ASN A 232 4.99 -12.29 -3.96
N THR A 233 4.05 -11.40 -4.27
CA THR A 233 4.33 -9.97 -4.46
C THR A 233 4.25 -9.21 -3.14
N TYR A 234 4.83 -8.02 -3.12
CA TYR A 234 4.65 -7.07 -2.04
C TYR A 234 4.34 -5.68 -2.59
N VAL A 235 3.63 -4.88 -1.82
CA VAL A 235 3.06 -3.62 -2.31
C VAL A 235 3.75 -2.45 -1.62
N ARG A 236 4.20 -1.48 -2.41
CA ARG A 236 4.81 -0.24 -1.93
C ARG A 236 4.14 0.94 -2.59
N GLU A 237 4.17 2.08 -1.92
CA GLU A 237 3.76 3.33 -2.54
C GLU A 237 4.75 3.73 -3.65
N TYR A 238 4.23 4.04 -4.83
CA TYR A 238 4.96 4.69 -5.90
C TYR A 238 4.17 5.90 -6.38
N ARG A 239 4.72 7.11 -6.19
CA ARG A 239 4.06 8.38 -6.55
C ARG A 239 2.65 8.52 -5.92
N GLY A 240 2.51 8.10 -4.67
CA GLY A 240 1.26 8.24 -3.91
C GLY A 240 0.16 7.26 -4.30
N VAL A 241 0.48 6.16 -4.98
CA VAL A 241 -0.46 5.06 -5.25
C VAL A 241 0.20 3.70 -4.95
N PRO A 242 -0.60 2.64 -4.66
CA PRO A 242 -0.07 1.29 -4.52
C PRO A 242 0.68 0.83 -5.78
N SER A 243 1.77 0.11 -5.60
CA SER A 243 2.55 -0.49 -6.68
C SER A 243 3.00 -1.89 -6.32
N ILE A 244 2.74 -2.82 -7.24
CA ILE A 244 3.13 -4.22 -7.11
C ILE A 244 4.64 -4.34 -7.34
N ASN A 245 5.33 -4.99 -6.41
CA ASN A 245 6.75 -5.27 -6.54
C ASN A 245 6.98 -6.78 -6.62
N VAL A 246 7.67 -7.18 -7.69
CA VAL A 246 8.07 -8.57 -7.96
C VAL A 246 9.56 -8.70 -7.61
N SER A 247 9.95 -9.81 -6.99
CA SER A 247 11.31 -10.02 -6.48
C SER A 247 11.86 -11.39 -6.85
N GLU A 248 13.09 -11.68 -6.46
CA GLU A 248 13.71 -13.01 -6.63
C GLU A 248 12.98 -14.15 -5.91
N PHE A 249 12.02 -13.84 -5.03
CA PHE A 249 11.17 -14.82 -4.34
C PHE A 249 9.78 -14.95 -4.95
N SER A 250 9.43 -14.11 -5.90
CA SER A 250 8.15 -14.19 -6.59
C SER A 250 8.19 -15.33 -7.61
N THR A 251 7.05 -15.96 -7.86
CA THR A 251 6.91 -16.93 -8.95
C THR A 251 6.04 -16.31 -10.02
N VAL A 252 6.52 -16.26 -11.26
CA VAL A 252 5.75 -15.76 -12.40
C VAL A 252 5.44 -16.91 -13.33
N GLU A 253 4.16 -17.16 -13.58
CA GLU A 253 3.70 -18.19 -14.50
C GLU A 253 2.82 -17.58 -15.60
N ALA A 254 3.11 -17.90 -16.86
CA ALA A 254 2.25 -17.51 -17.97
C ALA A 254 0.93 -18.29 -17.95
N LEU A 255 -0.19 -17.57 -18.04
CA LEU A 255 -1.53 -18.14 -18.11
C LEU A 255 -1.88 -18.50 -19.56
N ALA A 256 -2.60 -19.62 -19.72
CA ALA A 256 -3.07 -20.06 -21.03
C ALA A 256 -4.32 -19.29 -21.47
N ASP A 257 -5.16 -18.91 -20.51
CA ASP A 257 -6.36 -18.11 -20.72
C ASP A 257 -6.03 -16.62 -20.55
N GLU A 258 -6.70 -15.78 -21.35
CA GLU A 258 -6.48 -14.34 -21.35
C GLU A 258 -7.24 -13.70 -20.17
N VAL A 259 -6.49 -13.03 -19.28
CA VAL A 259 -7.06 -12.21 -18.22
C VAL A 259 -7.76 -11.01 -18.85
N GLN A 260 -9.03 -10.84 -18.52
CA GLN A 260 -9.83 -9.72 -19.01
C GLN A 260 -9.39 -8.42 -18.32
N VAL A 261 -9.45 -7.31 -19.06
CA VAL A 261 -9.05 -5.99 -18.56
C VAL A 261 -10.19 -5.01 -18.73
N SER A 262 -10.47 -4.22 -17.69
CA SER A 262 -11.41 -3.11 -17.78
C SER A 262 -10.84 -1.96 -18.64
N GLU A 263 -11.55 -1.60 -19.72
CA GLU A 263 -11.18 -0.46 -20.55
C GLU A 263 -11.55 0.90 -19.90
N SER A 264 -12.61 0.91 -19.08
CA SER A 264 -13.19 2.13 -18.51
C SER A 264 -12.44 2.70 -17.31
N GLY A 265 -11.42 2.00 -16.78
CA GLY A 265 -10.75 2.37 -15.53
C GLY A 265 -11.70 2.25 -14.33
N THR A 266 -11.17 2.45 -13.12
CA THR A 266 -11.96 2.37 -11.90
C THR A 266 -12.67 3.70 -11.68
N ARG A 267 -14.01 3.72 -11.76
CA ARG A 267 -14.78 4.95 -11.56
C ARG A 267 -15.15 5.11 -10.10
N LEU A 268 -14.65 6.17 -9.47
CA LEU A 268 -14.89 6.43 -8.04
C LEU A 268 -15.34 7.88 -7.81
N PRO A 269 -16.23 8.09 -6.81
CA PRO A 269 -16.38 9.40 -6.21
C PRO A 269 -15.05 9.88 -5.63
N ILE A 270 -14.81 11.20 -5.67
CA ILE A 270 -13.57 11.81 -5.18
C ILE A 270 -13.33 11.42 -3.71
N ARG A 271 -14.37 11.38 -2.87
CA ARG A 271 -14.21 10.99 -1.46
C ARG A 271 -13.60 9.60 -1.31
N GLU A 272 -14.15 8.61 -2.01
CA GLU A 272 -13.71 7.21 -1.89
C GLU A 272 -12.28 7.06 -2.40
N ALA A 273 -11.95 7.71 -3.53
CA ALA A 273 -10.58 7.69 -4.06
C ALA A 273 -9.57 8.36 -3.10
N VAL A 274 -9.98 9.39 -2.35
CA VAL A 274 -9.13 10.03 -1.33
C VAL A 274 -9.01 9.19 -0.06
N GLU A 275 -10.09 8.54 0.38
CA GLU A 275 -10.11 7.66 1.55
C GLU A 275 -9.25 6.40 1.33
N ALA A 276 -9.13 5.93 0.08
CA ALA A 276 -8.21 4.86 -0.31
C ALA A 276 -6.71 5.26 -0.26
N GLY A 277 -6.37 6.52 0.04
CA GLY A 277 -4.98 6.99 0.12
C GLY A 277 -4.29 7.24 -1.23
N GLY A 278 -4.93 6.85 -2.33
CA GLY A 278 -4.46 7.07 -3.70
C GLY A 278 -4.92 5.94 -4.61
N VAL A 279 -5.23 6.26 -5.87
CA VAL A 279 -5.73 5.29 -6.85
C VAL A 279 -5.04 5.52 -8.19
N TYR A 280 -4.47 4.45 -8.74
CA TYR A 280 -3.91 4.48 -10.09
C TYR A 280 -5.04 4.33 -11.11
N ASP A 281 -5.03 5.17 -12.15
CA ASP A 281 -5.97 5.10 -13.28
C ASP A 281 -7.46 5.19 -12.87
N VAL A 282 -7.78 6.18 -12.03
CA VAL A 282 -9.15 6.49 -11.60
C VAL A 282 -9.86 7.41 -12.59
N GLU A 283 -11.14 7.13 -12.87
CA GLU A 283 -12.04 8.06 -13.55
C GLU A 283 -12.96 8.75 -12.54
N THR A 284 -13.04 10.07 -12.59
CA THR A 284 -14.00 10.86 -11.81
C THR A 284 -14.69 11.90 -12.68
N VAL A 285 -15.91 12.28 -12.30
CA VAL A 285 -16.72 13.27 -13.02
C VAL A 285 -17.12 14.36 -12.03
N GLY A 286 -16.78 15.61 -12.35
CA GLY A 286 -17.09 16.73 -11.46
C GLY A 286 -16.99 18.09 -12.14
N HIS A 287 -17.38 19.12 -11.41
CA HIS A 287 -17.34 20.51 -11.87
C HIS A 287 -16.01 21.15 -11.54
N VAL A 288 -15.43 21.87 -12.49
CA VAL A 288 -14.26 22.71 -12.22
C VAL A 288 -14.71 23.99 -11.52
N ILE A 289 -14.40 24.13 -10.24
CA ILE A 289 -14.83 25.28 -9.44
C ILE A 289 -13.80 26.42 -9.42
N SER A 290 -12.53 26.12 -9.69
CA SER A 290 -11.47 27.16 -9.76
C SER A 290 -10.22 26.68 -10.47
N ILE A 291 -9.39 27.63 -10.89
CA ILE A 291 -8.02 27.41 -11.38
C ILE A 291 -7.05 28.02 -10.38
N ARG A 292 -6.13 27.22 -9.83
CA ARG A 292 -5.13 27.66 -8.83
C ARG A 292 -4.00 28.46 -9.45
N ASP A 293 -3.31 29.22 -8.60
CA ASP A 293 -2.07 29.90 -8.95
C ASP A 293 -0.99 28.93 -9.45
N GLY A 294 -0.16 29.40 -10.39
CA GLY A 294 0.82 28.55 -11.08
C GLY A 294 0.19 27.64 -12.13
N SER A 295 -0.96 28.04 -12.66
CA SER A 295 -1.57 27.55 -13.90
C SER A 295 -1.30 28.51 -15.06
N GLY A 296 -1.49 28.07 -16.30
CA GLY A 296 -1.18 28.81 -17.52
C GLY A 296 0.30 28.69 -17.89
N LEU A 297 0.89 29.79 -18.34
CA LEU A 297 2.30 29.87 -18.67
C LEU A 297 3.16 29.91 -17.39
N ILE A 298 4.00 28.90 -17.22
CA ILE A 298 4.90 28.73 -16.09
C ILE A 298 6.35 28.63 -16.56
N GLN A 299 7.29 28.68 -15.62
CA GLN A 299 8.70 28.41 -15.89
C GLN A 299 9.21 27.29 -14.99
N ARG A 300 10.05 26.41 -15.54
CA ARG A 300 10.68 25.30 -14.82
C ARG A 300 12.18 25.48 -14.71
N CYS A 301 12.74 24.94 -13.64
CA CYS A 301 14.18 24.83 -13.47
C CYS A 301 14.72 23.77 -14.45
N PRO A 302 15.68 24.09 -15.31
CA PRO A 302 16.23 23.13 -16.26
C PRO A 302 16.93 21.95 -15.57
N ASP A 303 17.42 22.13 -14.34
CA ASP A 303 18.15 21.10 -13.61
C ASP A 303 17.24 20.11 -12.84
N CYS A 304 16.01 20.49 -12.47
CA CYS A 304 15.12 19.61 -11.68
C CYS A 304 13.64 19.64 -12.06
N GLY A 305 13.25 20.36 -13.11
CA GLY A 305 11.86 20.42 -13.60
C GLY A 305 10.85 21.10 -12.66
N ARG A 306 11.28 21.58 -11.47
CA ARG A 306 10.40 22.27 -10.52
C ARG A 306 10.03 23.65 -11.04
N VAL A 307 8.78 24.05 -10.80
CA VAL A 307 8.31 25.39 -11.15
C VAL A 307 9.05 26.45 -10.35
N ILE A 308 9.56 27.45 -11.05
CA ILE A 308 10.32 28.56 -10.47
C ILE A 308 9.48 29.84 -10.45
N GLN A 309 9.88 30.79 -9.61
CA GLN A 309 9.28 32.12 -9.58
C GLN A 309 10.38 33.16 -9.73
N LYS A 310 10.21 34.08 -10.70
CA LYS A 310 11.14 35.20 -10.94
C LYS A 310 12.60 34.73 -11.11
N GLY A 311 12.81 33.65 -11.87
CA GLY A 311 14.14 33.09 -12.12
C GLY A 311 14.77 32.35 -10.94
N GLN A 312 14.01 32.03 -9.88
CA GLN A 312 14.56 31.40 -8.68
C GLN A 312 13.96 30.02 -8.39
N CYS A 313 14.82 29.01 -8.43
CA CYS A 313 14.57 27.64 -7.98
C CYS A 313 14.91 27.51 -6.49
N ARG A 314 14.04 26.83 -5.74
CA ARG A 314 14.24 26.57 -4.29
C ARG A 314 15.48 25.73 -3.99
N THR A 315 15.90 24.90 -4.93
CA THR A 315 17.04 23.97 -4.77
C THR A 315 18.31 24.51 -5.39
N HIS A 316 18.23 25.07 -6.61
CA HIS A 316 19.39 25.47 -7.40
C HIS A 316 19.67 26.98 -7.41
N GLY A 317 18.82 27.78 -6.75
CA GLY A 317 19.00 29.22 -6.67
C GLY A 317 18.58 29.92 -7.97
N GLU A 318 19.37 30.87 -8.44
CA GLU A 318 19.09 31.60 -9.68
C GLU A 318 19.33 30.71 -10.90
N VAL A 319 18.31 30.56 -11.76
CA VAL A 319 18.34 29.71 -12.96
C VAL A 319 17.61 30.39 -14.11
N ASP A 320 18.06 30.13 -15.34
CA ASP A 320 17.34 30.52 -16.55
C ASP A 320 16.21 29.52 -16.79
N GLY A 321 14.98 29.93 -16.51
CA GLY A 321 13.82 29.04 -16.57
C GLY A 321 13.40 28.68 -18.00
N GLU A 322 12.95 27.44 -18.17
CA GLU A 322 12.34 26.96 -19.39
C GLU A 322 10.82 27.15 -19.29
N ASP A 323 10.21 27.86 -20.25
CA ASP A 323 8.76 28.05 -20.21
C ASP A 323 8.03 26.74 -20.53
N ASP A 324 6.91 26.55 -19.84
CA ASP A 324 6.06 25.37 -19.92
C ASP A 324 4.59 25.77 -19.69
N LEU A 325 3.66 24.88 -20.02
CA LEU A 325 2.25 25.01 -19.77
C LEU A 325 1.79 24.01 -18.71
N ARG A 326 0.93 24.46 -17.79
CA ARG A 326 0.30 23.57 -16.81
C ARG A 326 -1.01 24.15 -16.33
N VAL A 327 -1.99 23.32 -16.00
CA VAL A 327 -3.18 23.76 -15.26
C VAL A 327 -3.28 23.01 -13.94
N LYS A 328 -3.69 23.74 -12.90
CA LYS A 328 -4.14 23.18 -11.62
C LYS A 328 -5.61 23.56 -11.42
N ALA A 329 -6.51 22.70 -11.87
CA ALA A 329 -7.95 22.87 -11.71
C ALA A 329 -8.43 22.24 -10.40
N ILE A 330 -9.44 22.83 -9.76
CA ILE A 330 -10.11 22.21 -8.63
C ILE A 330 -11.40 21.60 -9.13
N LEU A 331 -11.49 20.28 -9.05
CA LEU A 331 -12.64 19.50 -9.44
C LEU A 331 -13.43 19.12 -8.18
N ASP A 332 -14.75 19.27 -8.25
CA ASP A 332 -15.69 18.95 -7.17
C ASP A 332 -16.83 18.09 -7.74
N ASP A 333 -17.05 16.92 -7.17
CA ASP A 333 -18.11 15.97 -7.56
C ASP A 333 -19.28 15.94 -6.57
N GLY A 334 -19.27 16.82 -5.55
CA GLY A 334 -20.21 16.85 -4.44
C GLY A 334 -19.88 15.92 -3.28
N THR A 335 -18.95 14.97 -3.46
CA THR A 335 -18.47 14.08 -2.38
C THR A 335 -17.16 14.57 -1.78
N GLY A 336 -16.33 15.23 -2.58
CA GLY A 336 -15.07 15.84 -2.17
C GLY A 336 -14.51 16.78 -3.25
N THR A 337 -13.27 17.21 -3.06
CA THR A 337 -12.54 18.04 -4.04
C THR A 337 -11.15 17.51 -4.28
N VAL A 338 -10.67 17.55 -5.53
CA VAL A 338 -9.31 17.17 -5.91
C VAL A 338 -8.66 18.26 -6.76
N THR A 339 -7.34 18.41 -6.64
CA THR A 339 -6.58 19.27 -7.57
C THR A 339 -6.19 18.45 -8.79
N VAL A 340 -6.88 18.68 -9.91
CA VAL A 340 -6.53 18.10 -11.20
C VAL A 340 -5.35 18.86 -11.80
N VAL A 341 -4.27 18.15 -12.10
CA VAL A 341 -3.08 18.68 -12.76
C VAL A 341 -3.11 18.25 -14.22
N LEU A 342 -3.11 19.22 -15.13
CA LEU A 342 -2.97 19.01 -16.57
C LEU A 342 -1.54 19.31 -16.96
N ASP A 343 -0.92 18.41 -17.72
CA ASP A 343 0.37 18.62 -18.38
C ASP A 343 0.27 19.64 -19.51
N ASP A 344 1.35 19.82 -20.26
CA ASP A 344 1.42 20.75 -21.38
C ASP A 344 0.39 20.39 -22.47
N GLU A 345 0.32 19.13 -22.89
CA GLU A 345 -0.60 18.69 -23.94
C GLU A 345 -2.08 18.92 -23.59
N LEU A 346 -2.50 18.56 -22.38
CA LEU A 346 -3.88 18.80 -21.92
C LEU A 346 -4.12 20.29 -21.64
N THR A 347 -3.09 21.03 -21.22
CA THR A 347 -3.19 22.49 -21.03
C THR A 347 -3.40 23.21 -22.37
N GLU A 348 -2.69 22.83 -23.42
CA GLU A 348 -2.87 23.38 -24.77
C GLU A 348 -4.30 23.16 -25.28
N GLN A 349 -4.89 22.00 -25.00
CA GLN A 349 -6.28 21.70 -25.38
C GLN A 349 -7.28 22.63 -24.68
N VAL A 350 -7.17 22.83 -23.37
CA VAL A 350 -8.09 23.73 -22.64
C VAL A 350 -7.82 25.21 -22.94
N TYR A 351 -6.56 25.57 -23.20
CA TYR A 351 -6.15 26.92 -23.63
C TYR A 351 -6.50 27.21 -25.09
N GLY A 352 -6.65 26.18 -25.94
CA GLY A 352 -6.93 26.26 -27.38
C GLY A 352 -5.84 26.94 -28.19
N GLY A 353 -4.58 26.71 -27.83
CA GLY A 353 -3.37 27.24 -28.46
C GLY A 353 -2.13 26.55 -27.87
N ASP A 354 -0.98 26.71 -28.51
CA ASP A 354 0.27 26.08 -28.07
C ASP A 354 1.10 26.96 -27.11
N LEU A 355 2.25 26.46 -26.66
CA LEU A 355 3.19 27.22 -25.84
C LEU A 355 3.66 28.54 -26.51
N GLU A 356 3.79 28.58 -27.84
CA GLU A 356 4.20 29.79 -28.57
C GLU A 356 3.08 30.84 -28.53
N ASP A 357 1.83 30.43 -28.74
CA ASP A 357 0.64 31.29 -28.63
C ASP A 357 0.54 31.89 -27.21
N ALA A 358 0.73 31.06 -26.18
CA ALA A 358 0.70 31.49 -24.79
C ALA A 358 1.82 32.51 -24.47
N ARG A 359 3.03 32.29 -25.00
CA ARG A 359 4.16 33.22 -24.87
C ARG A 359 3.89 34.55 -25.57
N GLU A 360 3.31 34.51 -26.76
CA GLU A 360 2.94 35.72 -27.51
C GLU A 360 1.89 36.53 -26.73
N GLN A 361 0.81 35.88 -26.29
CA GLN A 361 -0.25 36.53 -25.52
C GLN A 361 0.28 37.17 -24.23
N ALA A 362 1.11 36.45 -23.48
CA ALA A 362 1.71 36.96 -22.26
C ALA A 362 2.63 38.17 -22.52
N ARG A 363 3.36 38.16 -23.65
CA ARG A 363 4.22 39.28 -24.05
C ARG A 363 3.42 40.51 -24.47
N GLU A 364 2.33 40.32 -25.22
CA GLU A 364 1.44 41.42 -25.63
C GLU A 364 0.75 42.07 -24.44
N ALA A 365 0.30 41.27 -23.48
CA ALA A 365 -0.33 41.74 -22.25
C ALA A 365 0.67 42.30 -21.22
N MET A 366 1.97 42.00 -21.38
CA MET A 366 3.02 42.19 -20.36
C MET A 366 2.66 41.52 -19.02
N ASP A 367 1.93 40.41 -19.07
CA ASP A 367 1.42 39.68 -17.91
C ASP A 367 1.26 38.20 -18.25
N GLN A 368 1.93 37.32 -17.50
CA GLN A 368 1.84 35.87 -17.71
C GLN A 368 0.51 35.29 -17.22
N THR A 369 -0.21 36.00 -16.34
CA THR A 369 -1.48 35.51 -15.77
C THR A 369 -2.62 35.52 -16.79
N VAL A 370 -2.48 36.24 -17.91
CA VAL A 370 -3.48 36.31 -18.99
C VAL A 370 -3.83 34.93 -19.56
N VAL A 371 -2.86 34.03 -19.61
CA VAL A 371 -3.05 32.65 -20.11
C VAL A 371 -3.92 31.87 -19.11
N ALA A 372 -3.64 31.99 -17.81
CA ALA A 372 -4.44 31.36 -16.77
C ALA A 372 -5.87 31.91 -16.71
N ASP A 373 -6.04 33.22 -16.93
CA ASP A 373 -7.35 33.87 -16.98
C ASP A 373 -8.16 33.39 -18.19
N ALA A 374 -7.55 33.28 -19.36
CA ALA A 374 -8.19 32.74 -20.57
C ALA A 374 -8.64 31.29 -20.39
N ILE A 375 -7.81 30.45 -19.75
CA ILE A 375 -8.18 29.08 -19.39
C ILE A 375 -9.36 29.10 -18.41
N ARG A 376 -9.29 29.93 -17.37
CA ARG A 376 -10.33 30.05 -16.35
C ARG A 376 -11.70 30.37 -16.94
N GLU A 377 -11.76 31.31 -17.89
CA GLU A 377 -13.01 31.68 -18.58
C GLU A 377 -13.63 30.53 -19.39
N ARG A 378 -12.82 29.57 -19.84
CA ARG A 378 -13.30 28.42 -20.61
C ARG A 378 -13.75 27.27 -19.74
N VAL A 379 -12.98 26.93 -18.70
CA VAL A 379 -13.18 25.68 -17.96
C VAL A 379 -14.02 25.82 -16.69
N VAL A 380 -13.95 26.96 -15.99
CA VAL A 380 -14.63 27.09 -14.69
C VAL A 380 -16.14 27.09 -14.85
N GLY A 381 -16.82 26.32 -14.00
CA GLY A 381 -18.27 26.14 -13.97
C GLY A 381 -18.78 25.03 -14.89
N ARG A 382 -17.92 24.43 -15.71
CA ARG A 382 -18.26 23.28 -16.55
C ARG A 382 -17.92 21.98 -15.85
N GLU A 383 -18.54 20.90 -16.31
CA GLU A 383 -18.28 19.56 -15.82
C GLU A 383 -17.30 18.84 -16.74
N TYR A 384 -16.41 18.07 -16.14
CA TYR A 384 -15.40 17.28 -16.84
C TYR A 384 -15.36 15.86 -16.31
N ARG A 385 -15.17 14.93 -17.23
CA ARG A 385 -14.71 13.56 -16.97
C ARG A 385 -13.18 13.59 -17.02
N VAL A 386 -12.56 13.17 -15.92
CA VAL A 386 -11.12 13.21 -15.74
C VAL A 386 -10.64 11.80 -15.42
N ARG A 387 -9.65 11.32 -16.16
CA ARG A 387 -8.96 10.05 -15.90
C ARG A 387 -7.49 10.32 -15.58
N GLY A 388 -6.93 9.61 -14.61
CA GLY A 388 -5.52 9.76 -14.27
C GLY A 388 -5.17 9.10 -12.94
N HIS A 389 -4.03 9.50 -12.38
CA HIS A 389 -3.52 8.94 -11.13
C HIS A 389 -3.81 9.90 -9.99
N LEU A 390 -4.59 9.44 -9.01
CA LEU A 390 -4.90 10.22 -7.81
C LEU A 390 -3.92 9.84 -6.70
N SER A 391 -3.24 10.83 -6.13
CA SER A 391 -2.37 10.69 -4.97
C SER A 391 -2.85 11.58 -3.84
N VAL A 392 -2.68 11.11 -2.61
CA VAL A 392 -3.01 11.89 -1.40
C VAL A 392 -1.72 12.13 -0.60
N ASP A 393 -1.42 13.40 -0.35
CA ASP A 393 -0.27 13.79 0.48
C ASP A 393 -0.69 14.78 1.58
N GLU A 394 0.29 15.28 2.33
CA GLU A 394 0.06 16.26 3.41
C GLU A 394 -0.56 17.59 2.92
N TYR A 395 -0.55 17.86 1.61
CA TYR A 395 -1.10 19.06 0.97
C TYR A 395 -2.48 18.82 0.33
N GLY A 396 -2.99 17.59 0.38
CA GLY A 396 -4.30 17.16 -0.10
C GLY A 396 -4.22 16.25 -1.33
N ALA A 397 -5.38 16.01 -1.94
CA ALA A 397 -5.49 15.13 -3.09
C ALA A 397 -5.12 15.84 -4.40
N ASN A 398 -4.28 15.19 -5.21
CA ASN A 398 -3.92 15.60 -6.56
C ASN A 398 -4.27 14.49 -7.54
N LEU A 399 -4.82 14.84 -8.69
CA LEU A 399 -5.08 13.92 -9.80
C LEU A 399 -4.25 14.39 -11.00
N ASP A 400 -3.17 13.67 -11.31
CA ASP A 400 -2.39 13.90 -12.51
C ASP A 400 -3.14 13.29 -13.70
N ALA A 401 -3.73 14.14 -14.54
CA ALA A 401 -4.66 13.71 -15.56
C ALA A 401 -3.95 13.14 -16.78
N SER A 402 -4.39 11.97 -17.24
CA SER A 402 -4.09 11.42 -18.57
C SER A 402 -5.18 11.79 -19.58
N SER A 403 -6.39 12.11 -19.11
CA SER A 403 -7.46 12.67 -19.96
C SER A 403 -8.32 13.68 -19.21
N PHE A 404 -8.84 14.66 -19.94
CA PHE A 404 -9.67 15.73 -19.41
C PHE A 404 -10.70 16.16 -20.47
N ALA A 405 -11.91 15.62 -20.39
CA ALA A 405 -12.96 15.81 -21.39
C ALA A 405 -14.20 16.50 -20.80
N GLU A 406 -14.70 17.55 -21.46
CA GLU A 406 -15.93 18.21 -21.05
C GLU A 406 -17.10 17.22 -21.17
N VAL A 407 -17.95 17.16 -20.15
CA VAL A 407 -19.17 16.35 -20.20
C VAL A 407 -20.23 17.14 -20.98
N GLU A 408 -20.55 16.65 -22.17
CA GLU A 408 -21.59 17.22 -23.04
C GLU A 408 -22.96 16.53 -22.87
N ASP A 409 -23.12 15.72 -21.82
CA ASP A 409 -24.38 15.01 -21.53
C ASP A 409 -25.53 16.02 -21.35
N ASP A 410 -26.70 15.70 -21.91
CA ASP A 410 -27.86 16.58 -21.81
C ASP A 410 -28.29 16.71 -20.33
N PRO A 411 -28.39 17.93 -19.77
CA PRO A 411 -28.76 18.12 -18.38
C PRO A 411 -30.11 17.50 -17.99
N ALA A 412 -31.04 17.32 -18.94
CA ALA A 412 -32.31 16.66 -18.69
C ALA A 412 -32.15 15.15 -18.54
N ASP A 413 -31.27 14.52 -19.32
CA ASP A 413 -30.98 13.09 -19.22
C ASP A 413 -30.32 12.79 -17.87
N ARG A 414 -29.31 13.59 -17.47
CA ARG A 414 -28.69 13.48 -16.14
C ARG A 414 -29.67 13.68 -15.00
N ALA A 415 -30.57 14.64 -15.12
CA ALA A 415 -31.60 14.86 -14.11
C ALA A 415 -32.57 13.68 -14.00
N ALA A 416 -32.86 13.00 -15.12
CA ALA A 416 -33.70 11.81 -15.13
C ALA A 416 -33.00 10.60 -14.47
N ASP A 417 -31.72 10.40 -14.75
CA ASP A 417 -30.90 9.34 -14.15
C ASP A 417 -30.82 9.52 -12.63
N LEU A 418 -30.48 10.72 -12.16
CA LEU A 418 -30.43 11.03 -10.73
C LEU A 418 -31.81 10.84 -10.05
N LEU A 419 -32.89 11.22 -10.72
CA LEU A 419 -34.24 11.01 -10.18
C LEU A 419 -34.55 9.52 -10.01
N SER A 420 -34.10 8.69 -10.96
CA SER A 420 -34.32 7.24 -10.92
C SER A 420 -33.58 6.55 -9.79
N GLU A 421 -32.38 7.04 -9.43
CA GLU A 421 -31.61 6.54 -8.28
C GLU A 421 -32.26 6.91 -6.95
N VAL A 422 -32.86 8.09 -6.84
CA VAL A 422 -33.57 8.54 -5.61
C VAL A 422 -34.91 7.83 -5.43
N ASP A 423 -35.55 7.43 -6.53
CA ASP A 423 -36.83 6.71 -6.51
C ASP A 423 -36.68 5.19 -6.32
N ALA A 424 -35.46 4.65 -6.45
CA ALA A 424 -35.10 3.24 -6.23
C ALA A 424 -34.86 2.92 -4.74
#